data_AF-A0A7C4ZF94-F1
#
_entry.id   AF-A0A7C4ZF94-F1
#
_cell.length_a   1.000
_cell.length_b   1.000
_cell.length_c   1.000
_cell.angle_alpha   90.00
_cell.angle_beta   90.00
_cell.angle_gamma   90.00
#
_symmetry.space_group_name_H-M   'P 1'
#
loop_
_entity.id
_entity.type
_entity.pdbx_description
1 polymer ?
#
loop_
_entity_poly.entity_id
_entity_poly.type
_entity_poly.pdbx_seq_one_letter_code
_entity_poly.pdbx_strand_id
1 'polypeptide(L)'
;MKKVVIALVGVFILALCITVAKRMSSEAMAVVVGMVCGVAASIPTSLLMLLLVRRDDAGDQSSAPSMPQVPNIMIVNPPVANPGLYYPNASSMAYLPPAGSSGARQFEILGEPEDISGQRRYF
;
A
#
# COMPACT_ATOMS: atom_id res chain seq x y z
N MET A 1 13.92 28.06 25.13
CA MET A 1 13.19 29.03 24.27
C MET A 1 12.11 28.38 23.42
N LYS A 2 12.40 27.34 22.62
CA LYS A 2 11.40 26.64 21.76
C LYS A 2 10.13 26.19 22.49
N LYS A 3 10.25 25.59 23.69
CA LYS A 3 9.09 25.14 24.49
C LYS A 3 8.15 26.29 24.90
N VAL A 4 8.72 27.46 25.22
CA VAL A 4 7.96 28.66 25.60
C VAL A 4 7.25 29.23 24.39
N VAL A 5 7.90 29.25 23.22
CA VAL A 5 7.27 29.67 21.96
C VAL A 5 6.11 28.73 21.60
N ILE A 6 6.30 27.42 21.70
CA ILE A 6 5.23 26.43 21.42
C ILE A 6 4.05 26.62 22.37
N ALA A 7 4.32 26.81 23.68
CA ALA A 7 3.26 27.05 24.65
C ALA A 7 2.50 28.34 24.37
N LEU A 8 3.20 29.44 24.04
CA LEU A 8 2.58 30.73 23.76
C LEU A 8 1.73 30.68 22.49
N VAL A 9 2.24 30.06 21.41
CA VAL A 9 1.48 29.84 20.17
C VAL A 9 0.27 28.95 20.44
N GLY A 10 0.42 27.88 21.22
CA GLY A 10 -0.69 27.00 21.58
C GLY A 10 -1.81 27.73 22.34
N VAL A 11 -1.46 28.54 23.34
CA VAL A 11 -2.43 29.35 24.10
C VAL A 11 -3.11 30.39 23.19
N PHE A 12 -2.36 31.03 22.29
CA PHE A 12 -2.92 31.99 21.34
C PHE A 12 -3.93 31.33 20.39
N ILE A 13 -3.61 30.17 19.82
CA ILE A 13 -4.52 29.41 18.95
C ILE A 13 -5.77 28.98 19.73
N LEU A 14 -5.61 28.49 20.96
CA LEU A 14 -6.74 28.07 21.79
C LEU A 14 -7.69 29.25 22.08
N ALA A 15 -7.14 30.40 22.46
CA ALA A 15 -7.91 31.62 22.70
C ALA A 15 -8.63 32.11 21.43
N LEU A 16 -7.96 32.04 20.27
CA LEU A 16 -8.55 32.36 18.97
C LEU A 16 -9.74 31.44 18.67
N CYS A 17 -9.56 30.11 18.81
CA CYS A 17 -10.63 29.13 18.62
C CYS A 17 -11.85 29.42 19.50
N ILE A 18 -11.64 29.68 20.79
CA ILE A 18 -12.73 30.00 21.73
C ILE A 18 -13.43 31.29 21.32
N THR A 19 -12.68 32.31 20.92
CA THR A 19 -13.23 33.60 20.51
C THR A 19 -14.06 33.48 19.23
N VAL A 20 -13.60 32.70 18.25
CA VAL A 20 -14.33 32.43 17.01
C VAL A 20 -15.60 31.64 17.31
N ALA A 21 -15.53 30.59 18.12
CA ALA A 21 -16.70 29.80 18.50
C ALA A 21 -17.77 30.64 19.21
N LYS A 22 -17.36 31.57 20.09
CA LYS A 22 -18.29 32.46 20.80
C LYS A 22 -18.88 33.57 19.93
N ARG A 23 -18.20 33.97 18.85
CA ARG A 23 -18.65 35.04 17.94
C ARG A 23 -19.33 34.52 16.67
N MET A 24 -19.29 33.22 16.39
CA MET A 24 -19.90 32.65 15.20
C MET A 24 -21.43 32.56 15.30
N SER A 25 -22.08 32.70 14.15
CA SER A 25 -23.51 32.45 13.97
C SER A 25 -23.85 30.96 14.21
N SER A 26 -25.10 30.65 14.57
CA SER A 26 -25.58 29.30 14.86
C SER A 26 -25.37 28.31 13.71
N GLU A 27 -25.52 28.78 12.47
CA GLU A 27 -25.31 27.96 11.26
C GLU A 27 -23.86 27.47 11.14
N ALA A 28 -22.89 28.33 11.48
CA ALA A 28 -21.48 27.97 11.39
C ALA A 28 -21.06 27.00 12.51
N MET A 29 -21.69 27.10 13.69
CA MET A 29 -21.46 26.16 14.79
C MET A 29 -21.87 24.73 14.40
N ALA A 30 -22.92 24.55 13.60
CA ALA A 30 -23.30 23.22 13.10
C ALA A 30 -22.17 22.56 12.29
N VAL A 31 -21.52 23.33 11.41
CA VAL A 31 -20.39 22.85 10.59
C VAL A 31 -19.19 22.53 11.47
N VAL A 32 -18.85 23.41 12.42
CA VAL A 32 -17.72 23.21 13.34
C VAL A 32 -17.92 21.95 14.17
N VAL A 33 -19.10 21.75 14.75
CA VAL A 33 -19.41 20.55 15.54
C VAL A 33 -19.35 19.29 14.67
N GLY A 34 -19.89 19.34 13.44
CA GLY A 34 -19.79 18.23 12.49
C GLY A 34 -18.34 17.87 12.16
N MET A 35 -17.49 18.87 11.93
CA MET A 35 -16.05 18.67 11.69
C MET A 35 -15.35 18.07 12.92
N VAL A 36 -15.57 18.61 14.11
CA VAL A 36 -14.95 18.13 15.35
C VAL A 36 -15.34 16.68 15.61
N CYS A 37 -16.62 16.34 15.46
CA CYS A 37 -17.11 14.97 15.61
C CYS A 37 -16.51 14.04 14.54
N GLY A 38 -16.46 14.46 13.28
CA GLY A 38 -15.87 13.69 12.19
C GLY A 38 -14.37 13.42 12.36
N VAL A 39 -13.60 14.43 12.79
CA VAL A 39 -12.17 14.27 13.10
C VAL A 39 -11.99 13.41 14.36
N ALA A 40 -12.79 13.62 15.41
CA ALA A 40 -12.72 12.78 16.60
C ALA A 40 -13.00 11.30 16.29
N ALA A 41 -13.90 11.01 15.35
CA ALA A 41 -14.18 9.66 14.88
C ALA A 41 -13.05 9.03 14.05
N SER A 42 -12.18 9.83 13.41
CA SER A 42 -11.04 9.32 12.61
C SER A 42 -9.77 9.09 13.43
N ILE A 43 -9.64 9.70 14.61
CA ILE A 43 -8.53 9.46 15.53
C ILE A 43 -8.41 7.98 15.93
N PRO A 44 -9.45 7.27 16.39
CA PRO A 44 -9.31 5.87 16.82
C PRO A 44 -8.91 4.95 15.67
N THR A 45 -9.41 5.20 14.45
CA THR A 45 -9.05 4.39 13.27
C THR A 45 -7.61 4.65 12.83
N SER A 46 -7.19 5.91 12.80
CA SER A 46 -5.80 6.29 12.50
C SER A 46 -4.83 5.73 13.54
N LEU A 47 -5.17 5.83 14.83
CA LEU A 47 -4.36 5.30 15.92
C LEU A 47 -4.28 3.78 15.90
N LEU A 48 -5.40 3.09 15.61
CA LEU A 48 -5.43 1.64 15.42
C LEU A 48 -4.52 1.21 14.27
N MET A 49 -4.59 1.88 13.13
CA MET A 49 -3.71 1.61 11.98
C MET A 49 -2.23 1.80 12.35
N LEU A 50 -1.89 2.89 13.05
CA LEU A 50 -0.52 3.17 13.47
C LEU A 50 -0.01 2.13 14.47
N LEU A 51 -0.86 1.64 15.38
CA LEU A 51 -0.53 0.55 16.28
C LEU A 51 -0.31 -0.79 15.55
N LEU A 52 -1.12 -1.08 14.53
CA LEU A 52 -0.95 -2.29 13.72
C LEU A 52 0.38 -2.27 12.96
N VAL A 53 0.70 -1.17 12.29
CA VAL A 53 1.99 -1.01 11.57
C VAL A 53 3.19 -1.06 12.51
N ARG A 54 3.13 -0.35 13.65
CA ARG A 54 4.21 -0.36 14.65
C ARG A 54 4.46 -1.75 15.24
N ARG A 55 3.47 -2.64 15.24
CA ARG A 55 3.63 -4.00 15.75
C ARG A 55 4.55 -4.84 14.86
N ASP A 56 4.57 -4.56 13.55
CA ASP A 56 5.45 -5.24 12.60
C ASP A 56 6.86 -4.61 12.62
N ASP A 57 6.97 -3.29 12.76
CA ASP A 57 8.27 -2.58 12.81
C ASP A 57 9.04 -2.74 14.14
N ALA A 58 8.37 -3.12 15.24
CA ALA A 58 9.01 -3.32 16.55
C ALA A 58 10.01 -4.49 16.57
N GLY A 59 10.02 -5.34 15.54
CA GLY A 59 10.99 -6.43 15.37
C GLY A 59 12.26 -6.08 14.58
N ASP A 60 12.32 -4.95 13.87
CA ASP A 60 13.34 -4.78 12.80
C ASP A 60 14.04 -3.41 12.74
N GLN A 61 13.95 -2.59 13.80
CA GLN A 61 14.65 -1.29 13.86
C GLN A 61 16.16 -1.36 14.18
N SER A 62 16.79 -2.54 14.07
CA SER A 62 18.25 -2.69 14.19
C SER A 62 18.96 -3.04 12.88
N SER A 63 18.23 -3.16 11.76
CA SER A 63 18.83 -3.63 10.51
C SER A 63 18.98 -2.47 9.53
N ALA A 64 20.23 -2.15 9.19
CA ALA A 64 20.63 -1.39 7.99
C ALA A 64 19.75 -1.78 6.78
N PRO A 65 19.57 -0.92 5.74
CA PRO A 65 18.63 -1.16 4.65
C PRO A 65 18.68 -2.61 4.19
N SER A 66 17.69 -3.40 4.61
CA SER A 66 17.62 -4.82 4.29
C SER A 66 17.50 -4.90 2.78
N MET A 67 18.63 -5.25 2.14
CA MET A 67 18.62 -5.68 0.75
C MET A 67 17.51 -6.72 0.61
N PRO A 68 16.68 -6.65 -0.45
CA PRO A 68 15.66 -7.67 -0.68
C PRO A 68 16.34 -9.03 -0.61
N GLN A 69 15.99 -9.85 0.38
CA GLN A 69 16.44 -11.24 0.44
C GLN A 69 15.72 -11.97 -0.69
N VAL A 70 16.34 -11.91 -1.87
CA VAL A 70 15.96 -12.74 -3.01
C VAL A 70 16.12 -14.20 -2.55
N PRO A 71 15.05 -15.01 -2.61
CA PRO A 71 15.12 -16.40 -2.18
C PRO A 71 16.17 -17.12 -3.02
N ASN A 72 17.07 -17.85 -2.37
CA ASN A 72 18.14 -18.57 -3.05
C ASN A 72 17.56 -19.78 -3.78
N ILE A 73 17.30 -19.63 -5.07
CA ILE A 73 16.87 -20.72 -5.95
C ILE A 73 18.13 -21.49 -6.37
N MET A 74 18.42 -22.59 -5.68
CA MET A 74 19.50 -23.49 -6.07
C MET A 74 19.04 -24.38 -7.23
N ILE A 75 19.58 -24.13 -8.42
CA ILE A 75 19.39 -24.99 -9.59
C ILE A 75 20.45 -26.09 -9.51
N VAL A 76 20.03 -27.30 -9.16
CA VAL A 76 20.91 -28.48 -9.18
C VAL A 76 20.85 -29.09 -10.57
N ASN A 77 21.81 -28.71 -11.43
CA ASN A 77 21.99 -29.39 -12.71
C ASN A 77 22.72 -30.72 -12.48
N PRO A 78 22.16 -31.86 -12.94
CA PRO A 78 22.89 -33.13 -12.93
C PRO A 78 24.14 -33.01 -13.82
N PRO A 79 25.25 -33.69 -13.47
CA PRO A 79 26.53 -33.51 -14.15
C PRO A 79 26.43 -34.00 -15.60
N VAL A 80 26.24 -33.06 -16.51
CA VAL A 80 26.54 -33.24 -17.94
C VAL A 80 28.05 -33.01 -18.09
N ALA A 81 28.75 -34.08 -18.47
CA ALA A 81 30.17 -34.02 -18.76
C ALA A 81 30.41 -33.08 -19.95
N ASN A 82 30.79 -31.82 -19.71
CA ASN A 82 31.36 -30.99 -20.75
C ASN A 82 32.40 -30.00 -20.17
N PRO A 83 33.68 -30.13 -20.56
CA PRO A 83 34.75 -29.26 -20.07
C PRO A 83 34.85 -28.04 -20.97
N GLY A 84 34.54 -26.85 -20.45
CA GLY A 84 34.84 -25.62 -21.20
C GLY A 84 34.28 -24.35 -20.59
N LEU A 85 35.21 -23.44 -20.31
CA LEU A 85 35.09 -21.97 -20.45
C LEU A 85 34.34 -21.25 -19.31
N TYR A 86 35.10 -20.64 -18.40
CA TYR A 86 35.56 -19.24 -18.47
C TYR A 86 34.40 -18.27 -18.19
N TYR A 87 34.32 -17.82 -16.93
CA TYR A 87 33.50 -16.68 -16.53
C TYR A 87 34.19 -15.38 -16.99
N PRO A 88 33.57 -14.53 -17.83
CA PRO A 88 33.72 -13.10 -17.73
C PRO A 88 32.56 -12.57 -16.86
N ASN A 89 32.88 -11.99 -15.72
CA ASN A 89 32.97 -10.54 -15.54
C ASN A 89 31.60 -9.84 -15.63
N ALA A 90 31.32 -9.09 -14.57
CA ALA A 90 30.20 -8.21 -14.41
C ALA A 90 30.42 -6.94 -15.24
N SER A 91 29.77 -6.81 -16.39
CA SER A 91 29.56 -5.50 -17.04
C SER A 91 28.66 -5.59 -18.27
N SER A 92 27.34 -5.64 -18.06
CA SER A 92 26.39 -5.15 -19.07
C SER A 92 25.04 -4.86 -18.45
N MET A 93 24.84 -3.60 -18.07
CA MET A 93 23.51 -3.02 -18.06
C MET A 93 22.91 -3.15 -19.46
N ALA A 94 21.93 -4.04 -19.61
CA ALA A 94 21.09 -4.13 -20.79
C ALA A 94 19.64 -3.96 -20.33
N TYR A 95 19.18 -2.70 -20.29
CA TYR A 95 17.77 -2.38 -20.11
C TYR A 95 17.05 -2.79 -21.41
N LEU A 96 16.52 -4.01 -21.46
CA LEU A 96 15.61 -4.42 -22.53
C LEU A 96 14.16 -4.11 -22.11
N PRO A 97 13.39 -3.37 -22.92
CA PRO A 97 11.95 -3.30 -22.73
C PRO A 97 11.35 -4.71 -22.97
N PRO A 98 10.27 -5.11 -22.27
CA PRO A 98 9.56 -6.33 -22.62
C PRO A 98 9.08 -6.20 -24.06
N ALA A 99 9.69 -6.98 -24.95
CA ALA A 99 9.19 -7.18 -26.30
C ALA A 99 7.73 -7.64 -26.18
N GLY A 100 6.88 -7.02 -26.99
CA GLY A 100 5.43 -7.10 -26.92
C GLY A 100 4.91 -8.44 -26.42
N SER A 101 4.11 -8.36 -25.36
CA SER A 101 3.12 -9.39 -25.04
C SER A 101 2.07 -9.43 -26.16
N SER A 102 2.47 -9.89 -27.33
CA SER A 102 1.59 -10.36 -28.41
C SER A 102 1.28 -11.84 -28.17
N GLY A 103 0.76 -12.12 -26.98
CA GLY A 103 0.07 -13.37 -26.66
C GLY A 103 -1.33 -12.97 -26.23
N ALA A 104 -2.32 -13.21 -27.07
CA ALA A 104 -3.72 -12.97 -26.75
C ALA A 104 -4.05 -13.61 -25.39
N ARG A 105 -4.73 -12.87 -24.51
CA ARG A 105 -5.16 -13.40 -23.22
C ARG A 105 -6.27 -14.41 -23.49
N GLN A 106 -5.92 -15.69 -23.47
CA GLN A 106 -6.87 -16.80 -23.58
C GLN A 106 -7.42 -17.09 -22.18
N PHE A 107 -8.73 -16.94 -22.03
CA PHE A 107 -9.44 -17.30 -20.81
C PHE A 107 -10.31 -18.52 -21.12
N GLU A 108 -10.10 -19.60 -20.38
CA GLU A 108 -10.91 -20.81 -20.42
C GLU A 108 -11.89 -20.78 -19.25
N ILE A 109 -13.18 -20.76 -19.55
CA ILE A 109 -14.25 -20.71 -18.54
C ILE A 109 -14.65 -22.17 -18.25
N LEU A 110 -14.23 -22.69 -17.10
CA LEU A 110 -14.70 -23.99 -16.62
C LEU A 110 -16.02 -23.82 -15.87
N GLY A 111 -17.10 -24.36 -16.42
CA GLY A 111 -18.41 -24.37 -15.76
C GLY A 111 -19.64 -24.37 -16.66
N GLU A 112 -19.52 -24.55 -17.97
CA GLU A 112 -20.70 -24.75 -18.81
C GLU A 112 -21.20 -26.20 -18.67
N PRO A 113 -22.42 -26.44 -18.17
CA PRO A 113 -23.00 -27.77 -18.27
C PRO A 113 -23.32 -28.03 -19.74
N GLU A 114 -22.51 -28.88 -20.38
CA GLU A 114 -22.92 -29.59 -21.60
C GLU A 114 -24.14 -30.45 -21.25
N ASP A 115 -25.33 -29.90 -21.43
CA ASP A 115 -26.53 -30.72 -21.52
C ASP A 115 -27.38 -30.36 -22.77
N ILE A 116 -27.06 -31.12 -23.81
CA ILE A 116 -28.00 -31.89 -24.64
C ILE A 116 -29.07 -31.08 -25.41
N SER A 117 -28.80 -30.94 -26.70
CA SER A 117 -29.74 -31.10 -27.82
C SER A 117 -31.25 -31.20 -27.52
N GLY A 118 -32.01 -30.28 -28.09
CA GLY A 118 -33.22 -30.65 -28.83
C GLY A 118 -34.51 -29.99 -28.39
N GLN A 119 -34.83 -28.83 -28.98
CA GLN A 119 -36.21 -28.54 -29.38
C GLN A 119 -36.29 -27.38 -30.39
N ARG A 120 -36.10 -27.72 -31.68
CA ARG A 120 -36.94 -27.11 -32.72
C ARG A 120 -38.38 -27.52 -32.41
N ARG A 121 -39.30 -26.57 -32.23
CA ARG A 121 -40.62 -26.51 -32.89
C ARG A 121 -41.57 -25.50 -32.22
N TYR A 122 -42.08 -24.60 -33.06
CA TYR A 122 -43.39 -23.94 -33.08
C TYR A 122 -43.96 -23.39 -31.74
N PHE A 123 -44.10 -22.08 -31.64
CA PHE A 123 -45.33 -21.34 -31.97
C PHE A 123 -44.98 -19.88 -32.33
#